data_AF-A0A959WR80-F1
#
_entry.id   AF-A0A959WR80-F1
#
_cell.length_a   1.000
_cell.length_b   1.000
_cell.length_c   1.000
_cell.angle_alpha   90.00
_cell.angle_beta   90.00
_cell.angle_gamma   90.00
#
_symmetry.space_group_name_H-M   'P 1'
#
loop_
_entity.id
_entity.type
_entity.pdbx_description
1 polymer ?
#
loop_
_entity_poly.entity_id
_entity_poly.type
_entity_poly.pdbx_seq_one_letter_code
_entity_poly.pdbx_strand_id
1 'polypeptide(L)'
;MEPGAARPRTPSPASVSAGEEPPPAPWGSFPLVELCVLAGIVMMILGFFVVGGSRGPILIAAGLALGSIGGLEVSIREHFAGYRSHTAVLAGVPALIVLGLLFYLAPPGLPQLARAGIGIAVFALAAAVLIRVFSGRSGGERYRFAPLRSRKRR
;
A
#
# COMPACT_ATOMS: atom_id res chain seq x y z
N MET A 1 -15.56 51.03 24.78
CA MET A 1 -15.55 50.39 23.45
C MET A 1 -14.09 50.19 23.10
N GLU A 2 -13.61 48.95 23.08
CA GLU A 2 -12.39 48.49 22.39
C GLU A 2 -12.38 46.94 22.51
N PRO A 3 -12.95 46.23 21.53
CA PRO A 3 -12.94 44.77 21.51
C PRO A 3 -11.51 44.27 21.24
N GLY A 4 -10.97 43.48 22.16
CA GLY A 4 -9.64 42.88 22.04
C GLY A 4 -9.49 42.12 20.72
N ALA A 5 -8.63 42.65 19.85
CA ALA A 5 -8.36 42.12 18.52
C ALA A 5 -7.92 40.65 18.60
N ALA A 6 -8.75 39.75 18.06
CA ALA A 6 -8.42 38.36 17.89
C ALA A 6 -7.22 38.25 16.94
N ARG A 7 -6.09 37.71 17.43
CA ARG A 7 -4.92 37.42 16.58
C ARG A 7 -5.37 36.53 15.42
N PRO A 8 -4.96 36.82 14.17
CA PRO A 8 -5.19 35.91 13.05
C PRO A 8 -4.52 34.57 13.39
N ARG A 9 -5.32 33.51 13.49
CA ARG A 9 -4.76 32.15 13.43
C ARG A 9 -4.36 31.94 11.98
N THR A 10 -3.08 32.12 11.68
CA THR A 10 -2.51 31.58 10.45
C THR A 10 -2.90 30.11 10.39
N PRO A 11 -3.51 29.64 9.29
CA PRO A 11 -3.72 28.21 9.09
C PRO A 11 -2.33 27.59 9.21
N SER A 12 -2.11 26.78 10.24
CA SER A 12 -0.90 25.96 10.28
C SER A 12 -0.97 25.12 9.01
N PRO A 13 -0.05 25.27 8.05
CA PRO A 13 0.00 24.35 6.94
C PRO A 13 0.05 22.96 7.58
N ALA A 14 -0.88 22.10 7.18
CA ALA A 14 -0.93 20.72 7.64
C ALA A 14 0.52 20.22 7.68
N SER A 15 0.97 19.85 8.87
CA SER A 15 2.34 19.41 9.10
C SER A 15 2.57 18.20 8.18
N VAL A 16 3.15 18.45 7.02
CA VAL A 16 4.00 17.46 6.37
C VAL A 16 5.00 17.13 7.47
N SER A 17 4.94 15.90 8.00
CA SER A 17 5.73 15.43 9.14
C SER A 17 7.21 15.75 8.91
N ALA A 18 7.66 16.89 9.43
CA ALA A 18 8.93 17.52 9.11
C ALA A 18 10.12 16.85 9.82
N GLY A 19 10.12 15.51 9.94
CA GLY A 19 11.18 14.79 10.64
C GLY A 19 11.09 13.27 10.60
N GLU A 20 10.21 12.69 9.79
CA GLU A 20 10.11 11.24 9.67
C GLU A 20 10.74 10.83 8.33
N GLU A 21 12.03 10.48 8.39
CA GLU A 21 12.79 10.08 7.22
C GLU A 21 12.37 8.66 6.81
N PRO A 22 12.15 8.40 5.50
CA PRO A 22 11.77 7.06 5.04
C PRO A 22 12.81 6.02 5.46
N PRO A 23 12.39 4.77 5.74
CA PRO A 23 13.32 3.71 6.08
C PRO A 23 14.36 3.54 4.94
N PRO A 24 15.66 3.50 5.23
CA PRO A 24 16.70 3.43 4.20
C PRO A 24 16.61 2.11 3.43
N ALA A 25 16.79 2.15 2.11
CA ALA A 25 16.72 0.97 1.27
C ALA A 25 17.83 -0.05 1.58
N PRO A 26 17.57 -1.37 1.52
CA PRO A 26 18.57 -2.39 1.83
C PRO A 26 19.76 -2.40 0.86
N TRP A 27 19.58 -1.84 -0.34
CA TRP A 27 20.63 -1.65 -1.35
C TRP A 27 21.24 -0.23 -1.35
N GLY A 28 21.00 0.57 -0.30
CA GLY A 28 21.56 1.91 -0.16
C GLY A 28 21.06 2.89 -1.23
N SER A 29 21.98 3.66 -1.83
CA SER A 29 21.68 4.67 -2.85
C SER A 29 21.46 4.10 -4.26
N PHE A 30 21.56 2.77 -4.43
CA PHE A 30 21.36 2.14 -5.73
C PHE A 30 19.87 2.17 -6.13
N PRO A 31 19.49 2.70 -7.31
CA PRO A 31 18.08 2.92 -7.65
C PRO A 31 17.37 1.64 -8.17
N LEU A 32 17.42 0.54 -7.40
CA LEU A 32 16.93 -0.77 -7.86
C LEU A 32 15.41 -0.74 -8.15
N VAL A 33 14.61 -0.13 -7.26
CA VAL A 33 13.16 -0.05 -7.44
C VAL A 33 12.80 0.80 -8.65
N GLU A 34 13.47 1.94 -8.81
CA GLU A 34 13.27 2.83 -9.95
C GLU A 34 13.60 2.13 -11.26
N LEU A 35 14.68 1.35 -11.30
CA LEU A 35 15.04 0.53 -12.46
C LEU A 35 14.00 -0.57 -12.73
N CYS A 36 13.50 -1.25 -11.70
CA CYS A 36 12.44 -2.25 -11.85
C CYS A 36 11.14 -1.62 -12.40
N VAL A 37 10.73 -0.47 -11.86
CA VAL A 37 9.53 0.25 -12.33
C VAL A 37 9.73 0.76 -13.75
N LEU A 38 10.88 1.37 -14.06
CA LEU A 38 11.22 1.85 -15.39
C LEU A 38 11.18 0.70 -16.41
N ALA A 39 11.88 -0.40 -16.14
CA ALA A 39 11.87 -1.57 -17.01
C ALA A 39 10.45 -2.16 -17.16
N GLY A 40 9.64 -2.14 -16.09
CA GLY A 40 8.24 -2.55 -16.12
C GLY A 40 7.40 -1.69 -17.08
N ILE A 41 7.51 -0.37 -16.97
CA ILE A 41 6.84 0.59 -17.85
C ILE A 41 7.27 0.40 -19.30
N VAL A 42 8.58 0.25 -19.55
CA VAL A 42 9.10 -0.02 -20.91
C VAL A 42 8.50 -1.30 -21.48
N MET A 43 8.48 -2.39 -20.71
CA MET A 43 7.88 -3.65 -21.16
C MET A 43 6.39 -3.52 -21.46
N MET A 44 5.63 -2.78 -20.65
CA MET A 44 4.21 -2.51 -20.92
C MET A 44 4.03 -1.71 -22.21
N ILE A 45 4.80 -0.63 -22.41
CA ILE A 45 4.73 0.18 -23.64
C ILE A 45 5.06 -0.68 -24.87
N LEU A 46 6.13 -1.47 -24.79
CA LEU A 46 6.51 -2.37 -25.88
C LEU A 46 5.43 -3.41 -26.16
N GLY A 47 4.87 -4.04 -25.12
CA GLY A 47 3.86 -5.08 -25.27
C GLY A 47 2.50 -4.57 -25.79
N PHE A 48 2.11 -3.33 -25.47
CA PHE A 48 0.87 -2.73 -25.95
C PHE A 48 0.99 -2.14 -27.36
N PHE A 49 2.10 -1.46 -27.66
CA PHE A 49 2.18 -0.60 -28.84
C PHE A 49 3.16 -1.07 -29.92
N VAL A 50 4.14 -1.91 -29.59
CA VAL A 50 5.25 -2.23 -30.49
C VAL A 50 5.28 -3.70 -30.88
N VAL A 51 5.12 -4.60 -29.92
CA VAL A 51 5.29 -6.04 -30.12
C VAL A 51 3.95 -6.73 -30.34
N GLY A 52 3.69 -7.11 -31.59
CA GLY A 52 2.49 -7.84 -31.98
C GLY A 52 2.53 -9.35 -31.65
N GLY A 53 1.39 -10.01 -31.85
CA GLY A 53 1.22 -11.45 -31.71
C GLY A 53 1.24 -11.95 -30.27
N SER A 54 1.70 -13.18 -30.06
CA SER A 54 1.69 -13.84 -28.73
C SER A 54 2.71 -13.29 -27.74
N ARG A 55 3.69 -12.49 -28.20
CA ARG A 55 4.75 -11.92 -27.35
C ARG A 55 4.32 -10.65 -26.61
N GLY A 56 3.39 -9.86 -27.17
CA GLY A 56 2.89 -8.63 -26.55
C GLY A 56 2.29 -8.87 -25.16
N PRO A 57 1.34 -9.81 -24.99
CA PRO A 57 0.77 -10.14 -23.69
C PRO A 57 1.80 -10.60 -22.66
N ILE A 58 2.85 -11.33 -23.09
CA ILE A 58 3.94 -11.78 -22.20
C ILE A 58 4.72 -10.58 -21.66
N LEU A 59 5.05 -9.60 -22.52
CA LEU A 59 5.73 -8.37 -22.10
C LEU A 59 4.87 -7.53 -21.16
N ILE A 60 3.56 -7.45 -21.41
CA ILE A 60 2.63 -6.76 -20.50
C ILE A 60 2.61 -7.44 -19.13
N ALA A 61 2.49 -8.77 -19.10
CA ALA A 61 2.48 -9.53 -17.85
C ALA A 61 3.80 -9.40 -17.08
N ALA A 62 4.94 -9.51 -17.77
CA ALA A 62 6.27 -9.33 -17.19
C ALA A 62 6.48 -7.90 -16.66
N GLY A 63 6.03 -6.90 -17.41
CA GLY A 63 6.12 -5.49 -17.01
C GLY A 63 5.28 -5.18 -15.78
N LEU A 64 4.03 -5.70 -15.74
CA LEU A 64 3.16 -5.59 -14.57
C LEU A 64 3.77 -6.28 -13.35
N ALA A 65 4.33 -7.47 -13.52
CA ALA A 65 5.01 -8.19 -12.45
C ALA A 65 6.21 -7.41 -11.90
N LEU A 66 7.07 -6.89 -12.78
CA LEU A 66 8.29 -6.17 -12.37
C LEU A 66 7.95 -4.84 -11.66
N GLY A 67 7.01 -4.07 -12.20
CA GLY A 67 6.52 -2.84 -11.56
C GLY A 67 5.86 -3.12 -10.20
N SER A 68 5.08 -4.19 -10.11
CA SER A 68 4.45 -4.62 -8.84
C SER A 68 5.48 -5.01 -7.80
N ILE A 69 6.56 -5.70 -8.19
CA ILE A 69 7.67 -6.07 -7.29
C ILE A 69 8.36 -4.81 -6.74
N GLY A 70 8.63 -3.83 -7.60
CA GLY A 70 9.22 -2.56 -7.18
C GLY A 70 8.36 -1.83 -6.14
N GLY A 71 7.05 -1.70 -6.41
CA GLY A 71 6.13 -1.09 -5.45
C GLY A 71 5.91 -1.91 -4.17
N LEU A 72 5.96 -3.24 -4.28
CA LEU A 72 5.77 -4.14 -3.14
C LEU A 72 6.93 -4.04 -2.14
N GLU A 73 8.16 -3.95 -2.62
CA GLU A 73 9.33 -3.79 -1.74
C GLU A 73 9.20 -2.54 -0.85
N VAL A 74 8.86 -1.40 -1.46
CA VAL A 74 8.70 -0.13 -0.74
C VAL A 74 7.56 -0.23 0.26
N SER A 75 6.42 -0.78 -0.18
CA SER A 75 5.24 -0.99 0.66
C SER A 75 5.55 -1.85 1.89
N ILE A 76 6.31 -2.93 1.71
CA ILE A 76 6.75 -3.81 2.80
C ILE A 76 7.59 -3.00 3.80
N ARG A 77 8.64 -2.33 3.31
CA ARG A 77 9.55 -1.57 4.18
C ARG A 77 8.85 -0.48 4.97
N GLU A 78 8.06 0.35 4.30
CA GLU A 78 7.38 1.45 4.95
C GLU A 78 6.34 0.96 5.96
N HIS A 79 5.63 -0.12 5.64
CA HIS A 79 4.64 -0.70 6.54
C HIS A 79 5.30 -1.34 7.77
N PHE A 80 6.33 -2.15 7.59
CA PHE A 80 7.00 -2.82 8.70
C PHE A 80 7.86 -1.85 9.52
N ALA A 81 8.31 -0.72 8.97
CA ALA A 81 8.94 0.35 9.71
C ALA A 81 7.95 1.22 10.51
N GLY A 82 6.64 1.05 10.29
CA GLY A 82 5.62 1.89 10.94
C GLY A 82 5.48 3.29 10.33
N TYR A 83 6.14 3.57 9.20
CA TYR A 83 6.16 4.88 8.53
C TYR A 83 4.82 5.18 7.84
N ARG A 84 4.32 4.24 7.01
CA ARG A 84 3.03 4.38 6.29
C ARG A 84 2.29 3.06 6.17
N SER A 85 0.97 3.08 6.36
CA SER A 85 0.14 1.88 6.29
C SER A 85 -0.17 1.47 4.84
N HIS A 86 0.49 0.42 4.36
CA HIS A 86 0.21 -0.24 3.08
C HIS A 86 -0.64 -1.51 3.23
N THR A 87 -1.46 -1.58 4.27
CA THR A 87 -2.21 -2.79 4.65
C THR A 87 -3.00 -3.39 3.49
N ALA A 88 -3.78 -2.57 2.76
CA ALA A 88 -4.63 -3.07 1.68
C ALA A 88 -3.81 -3.67 0.52
N VAL A 89 -2.72 -3.01 0.12
CA VAL A 89 -1.82 -3.48 -0.95
C VAL A 89 -1.17 -4.79 -0.53
N LEU A 90 -0.60 -4.84 0.69
CA LEU A 90 0.08 -6.03 1.21
C LEU A 90 -0.87 -7.21 1.45
N ALA A 91 -2.10 -6.97 1.89
CA ALA A 91 -3.13 -8.00 2.04
C ALA A 91 -3.66 -8.51 0.69
N GLY A 92 -3.63 -7.67 -0.34
CA GLY A 92 -3.99 -8.02 -1.71
C GLY A 92 -3.09 -9.11 -2.29
N VAL A 93 -1.78 -9.09 -1.99
CA VAL A 93 -0.81 -10.05 -2.53
C VAL A 93 -1.17 -11.51 -2.22
N PRO A 94 -1.30 -11.96 -0.96
CA PRO A 94 -1.66 -13.34 -0.66
C PRO A 94 -3.06 -13.69 -1.16
N ALA A 95 -4.01 -12.75 -1.17
CA ALA A 95 -5.36 -12.97 -1.68
C ALA A 95 -5.35 -13.26 -3.19
N LEU A 96 -4.60 -12.50 -3.97
CA LEU A 96 -4.45 -12.70 -5.42
C LEU A 96 -3.69 -14.00 -5.73
N ILE A 97 -2.65 -14.34 -4.95
CA ILE A 97 -1.95 -15.63 -5.09
C ILE A 97 -2.93 -16.78 -4.87
N VAL A 98 -3.70 -16.76 -3.77
CA VAL A 98 -4.67 -17.81 -3.47
C VAL A 98 -5.76 -17.88 -4.55
N LEU A 99 -6.25 -16.74 -5.03
CA LEU A 99 -7.26 -16.73 -6.09
C LEU A 99 -6.71 -17.31 -7.41
N GLY A 100 -5.47 -16.99 -7.76
CA GLY A 100 -4.77 -17.57 -8.91
C GLY A 100 -4.59 -19.08 -8.76
N LEU A 101 -4.15 -19.55 -7.59
CA LEU A 101 -4.03 -20.99 -7.31
C LEU A 101 -5.39 -21.69 -7.39
N LEU A 102 -6.45 -21.11 -6.83
CA LEU A 102 -7.80 -21.65 -6.92
C LEU A 102 -8.33 -21.63 -8.36
N PHE A 103 -7.89 -20.70 -9.20
CA PHE A 103 -8.30 -20.67 -10.60
C PHE A 103 -7.73 -21.88 -11.36
N TYR A 104 -6.44 -22.19 -11.17
CA TYR A 104 -5.75 -23.24 -11.92
C TYR A 104 -5.80 -24.63 -11.28
N LEU A 105 -5.86 -24.72 -9.95
CA LEU A 105 -5.68 -25.98 -9.21
C LEU A 105 -6.93 -26.45 -8.47
N ALA A 106 -7.97 -25.61 -8.33
CA ALA A 106 -9.15 -26.02 -7.58
C ALA A 106 -9.98 -27.08 -8.32
N PRO A 107 -10.67 -27.96 -7.59
CA PRO A 107 -11.60 -28.92 -8.19
C PRO A 107 -12.67 -28.24 -9.06
N PRO A 108 -13.10 -28.87 -10.17
CA PRO A 108 -14.14 -28.34 -11.06
C PRO A 108 -15.46 -28.06 -10.33
N GLY A 109 -15.77 -28.84 -9.29
CA GLY A 109 -16.99 -28.70 -8.49
C GLY A 109 -16.99 -27.53 -7.51
N LEU A 110 -15.87 -26.80 -7.33
CA LEU A 110 -15.81 -25.66 -6.43
C LEU A 110 -16.42 -24.42 -7.12
N PRO A 111 -17.59 -23.92 -6.67
CA PRO A 111 -18.27 -22.82 -7.32
C PRO A 111 -17.44 -21.52 -7.24
N GLN A 112 -17.58 -20.66 -8.25
CA GLN A 112 -16.81 -19.42 -8.35
C GLN A 112 -17.03 -18.50 -7.14
N LEU A 113 -18.24 -18.50 -6.56
CA LEU A 113 -18.56 -17.73 -5.36
C LEU A 113 -17.77 -18.20 -4.13
N ALA A 114 -17.53 -19.52 -4.01
CA ALA A 114 -16.70 -20.07 -2.94
C ALA A 114 -15.23 -19.67 -3.12
N ARG A 115 -14.71 -19.67 -4.35
CA ARG A 115 -13.35 -19.21 -4.65
C ARG A 115 -13.17 -17.74 -4.28
N ALA A 116 -14.13 -16.89 -4.66
CA ALA A 116 -14.15 -15.48 -4.28
C ALA A 116 -14.24 -15.30 -2.76
N GLY A 117 -15.10 -16.08 -2.09
CA GLY A 117 -15.23 -16.08 -0.63
C GLY A 117 -13.92 -16.44 0.08
N ILE A 118 -13.18 -17.46 -0.41
CA ILE A 118 -11.86 -17.81 0.12
C ILE A 118 -10.87 -16.66 -0.09
N GLY A 119 -10.84 -16.04 -1.27
CA GLY A 119 -9.99 -14.89 -1.54
C GLY A 119 -10.27 -13.71 -0.61
N ILE A 120 -11.55 -13.37 -0.38
CA ILE A 120 -11.97 -12.34 0.56
C ILE A 120 -11.55 -12.69 2.00
N ALA A 121 -11.72 -13.95 2.41
CA ALA A 121 -11.33 -14.41 3.73
C ALA A 121 -9.80 -14.29 3.95
N VAL A 122 -9.00 -14.68 2.96
CA VAL A 122 -7.53 -14.54 2.99
C VAL A 122 -7.13 -13.07 3.06
N PHE A 123 -7.74 -12.21 2.24
CA PHE A 123 -7.52 -10.77 2.27
C PHE A 123 -7.83 -10.19 3.66
N ALA A 124 -9.01 -10.49 4.20
CA ALA A 124 -9.45 -9.97 5.49
C ALA A 124 -8.54 -10.43 6.63
N LEU A 125 -8.13 -11.71 6.62
CA LEU A 125 -7.20 -12.27 7.61
C LEU A 125 -5.83 -11.58 7.51
N ALA A 126 -5.26 -11.49 6.31
CA ALA A 126 -3.97 -10.83 6.09
C ALA A 126 -4.02 -9.36 6.52
N ALA A 127 -5.06 -8.63 6.13
CA ALA A 127 -5.26 -7.24 6.54
C ALA A 127 -5.35 -7.12 8.07
N ALA A 128 -6.09 -7.99 8.73
CA ALA A 128 -6.21 -7.98 10.19
C ALA A 128 -4.88 -8.27 10.91
N VAL A 129 -4.01 -9.11 10.34
CA VAL A 129 -2.66 -9.35 10.86
C VAL A 129 -1.77 -8.13 10.63
N LEU A 130 -1.75 -7.59 9.41
CA LEU A 130 -0.95 -6.42 9.04
C LEU A 130 -1.31 -5.17 9.85
N ILE A 131 -2.60 -4.90 10.07
CA ILE A 131 -3.06 -3.80 10.93
C ILE A 131 -2.49 -3.94 12.35
N ARG A 132 -2.48 -5.16 12.90
CA ARG A 132 -1.93 -5.41 14.25
C ARG A 132 -0.42 -5.19 14.28
N VAL A 133 0.30 -5.68 13.26
CA VAL A 133 1.75 -5.48 13.16
C VAL A 133 2.08 -3.99 13.04
N PHE A 134 1.41 -3.29 12.13
CA PHE A 134 1.60 -1.85 11.95
C PHE A 134 1.32 -1.08 13.24
N SER A 135 0.20 -1.35 13.90
CA SER A 135 -0.16 -0.67 15.16
C SER A 135 0.88 -0.84 16.27
N GLY A 136 1.55 -1.99 16.31
CA GLY A 136 2.65 -2.25 17.25
C GLY A 136 3.96 -1.54 16.89
N ARG A 137 4.18 -1.26 15.59
CA ARG A 137 5.38 -0.59 15.06
C ARG A 137 5.25 0.95 15.06
N SER A 138 4.05 1.47 14.80
CA SER A 138 3.76 2.90 14.65
C SER A 138 3.52 3.64 15.99
N GLY A 139 3.97 3.08 17.12
CA GLY A 139 3.84 3.71 18.45
C GLY A 139 2.41 3.76 19.01
N GLY A 140 1.45 3.01 18.45
CA GLY A 140 0.10 2.91 19.00
C GLY A 140 -0.80 4.11 18.73
N GLU A 141 -0.59 4.86 17.63
CA GLU A 141 -1.51 5.85 17.05
C GLU A 141 -2.87 5.23 16.64
N ARG A 142 -3.58 4.63 17.60
CA ARG A 142 -5.00 4.37 17.51
C ARG A 142 -5.66 5.73 17.69
N TYR A 143 -6.06 6.37 16.59
CA TYR A 143 -6.93 7.54 16.52
C TYR A 143 -7.10 8.21 17.89
N ARG A 144 -6.13 9.04 18.27
CA ARG A 144 -6.25 9.83 19.49
C ARG A 144 -7.38 10.83 19.24
N PHE A 145 -8.61 10.43 19.55
CA PHE A 145 -9.71 11.38 19.66
C PHE A 145 -9.27 12.38 20.73
N ALA A 146 -8.84 13.55 20.27
CA ALA A 146 -8.47 14.64 21.17
C ALA A 146 -9.65 14.82 22.14
N PRO A 147 -9.44 14.74 23.45
CA PRO A 147 -10.53 14.94 24.38
C PRO A 147 -11.08 16.34 24.13
N LEU A 148 -12.37 16.42 23.78
CA LEU A 148 -13.10 17.67 23.69
C LEU A 148 -12.99 18.36 25.05
N ARG A 149 -12.05 19.31 25.13
CA ARG A 149 -11.73 20.04 26.35
C ARG A 149 -12.96 20.88 26.69
N SER A 150 -13.81 20.39 27.61
CA SER A 150 -14.99 21.13 28.05
C SER A 150 -14.51 22.43 28.71
N ARG A 151 -14.70 23.54 28.00
CA ARG A 151 -14.37 24.87 28.48
C ARG A 151 -15.48 25.29 29.43
N LYS A 152 -15.33 24.98 30.73
CA LYS A 152 -16.16 25.59 31.78
C LYS A 152 -15.88 27.10 31.76
N ARG A 153 -16.80 27.87 31.15
CA ARG A 153 -16.88 29.32 31.31
C ARG A 153 -17.38 29.57 32.74
N ARG A 154 -16.57 30.29 33.52
CA ARG A 154 -17.04 31.05 34.68
C ARG A 154 -17.51 32.40 34.19
#